data_AF-A0A8K0P5E6-F1
#
_entry.id   AF-A0A8K0P5E6-F1
#
_cell.length_a   1.000
_cell.length_b   1.000
_cell.length_c   1.000
_cell.angle_alpha   90.00
_cell.angle_beta   90.00
_cell.angle_gamma   90.00
#
_symmetry.space_group_name_H-M   'P 1'
#
loop_
_entity.id
_entity.type
_entity.pdbx_description
1 polymer ?
#
loop_
_entity_poly.entity_id
_entity_poly.type
_entity_poly.pdbx_seq_one_letter_code
_entity_poly.pdbx_strand_id
1 'polypeptide(L)'
;MVVSQACAPRYVWFSTSGSRMDPVGTCYVAKRTFTVFDEYSPCRTINWGYHRQGYCQAGLGAHISEDGQRLFIGAVGSWYWQGQLYSINTTLPPDIAEGFSVYGT
;
A
#
# COMPACT_ATOMS: atom_id res chain seq x y z
N MET A 1 16.97 9.05 1.75
CA MET A 1 17.39 7.67 1.50
C MET A 1 16.57 6.73 2.38
N VAL A 2 15.99 5.70 1.75
CA VAL A 2 15.27 4.64 2.44
C VAL A 2 16.26 3.66 3.07
N VAL A 3 15.93 3.17 4.26
CA VAL A 3 16.77 2.25 5.04
C VAL A 3 16.11 0.89 5.18
N SER A 4 14.79 0.85 5.34
CA SER A 4 14.04 -0.40 5.41
C SER A 4 12.58 -0.22 5.00
N GLN A 5 11.96 -1.34 4.68
CA GLN A 5 10.54 -1.47 4.36
C GLN A 5 9.96 -2.63 5.17
N ALA A 6 8.77 -2.44 5.73
CA ALA A 6 7.98 -3.51 6.33
C ALA A 6 6.52 -3.36 5.93
N CYS A 7 5.80 -4.47 5.80
CA CYS A 7 4.39 -4.46 5.43
C CYS A 7 3.55 -5.34 6.36
N ALA A 8 2.28 -4.97 6.52
CA ALA A 8 1.27 -5.67 7.28
C ALA A 8 0.08 -5.99 6.36
N PRO A 9 0.13 -7.05 5.53
CA PRO A 9 -0.92 -7.36 4.56
C PRO A 9 -2.26 -7.75 5.18
N ARG A 10 -2.29 -8.06 6.48
CA ARG A 10 -3.51 -8.34 7.26
C ARG A 10 -4.01 -7.15 8.07
N TYR A 11 -3.44 -5.96 7.87
CA TYR A 11 -3.96 -4.75 8.49
C TYR A 11 -5.40 -4.50 8.03
N VAL A 12 -6.31 -4.33 9.00
CA VAL A 12 -7.74 -4.08 8.78
C VAL A 12 -8.04 -2.62 9.07
N TRP A 13 -8.69 -1.98 8.11
CA TRP A 13 -9.22 -0.63 8.25
C TRP A 13 -10.72 -0.66 8.48
N PHE A 14 -11.20 0.23 9.36
CA PHE A 14 -12.61 0.43 9.60
C PHE A 14 -13.09 1.68 8.88
N SER A 15 -14.27 1.63 8.26
CA SER A 15 -14.88 2.86 7.73
C SER A 15 -15.07 3.88 8.85
N THR A 16 -15.18 5.17 8.52
CA THR A 16 -15.45 6.23 9.50
C THR A 16 -16.71 5.98 10.33
N SER A 17 -17.70 5.28 9.74
CA SER A 17 -18.93 4.85 10.40
C SER A 17 -18.78 3.57 11.25
N GLY A 18 -17.63 2.90 11.21
CA GLY A 18 -17.38 1.61 11.86
C GLY A 18 -18.13 0.41 11.29
N SER A 19 -19.02 0.62 10.31
CA SER A 19 -19.90 -0.41 9.76
C SER A 19 -19.23 -1.34 8.75
N ARG A 20 -17.99 -1.04 8.34
CA ARG A 20 -17.24 -1.84 7.36
C ARG A 20 -15.84 -2.13 7.88
N MET A 21 -15.38 -3.34 7.60
CA MET A 21 -14.03 -3.82 7.91
C MET A 21 -13.38 -4.32 6.63
N ASP A 22 -12.32 -3.65 6.20
CA ASP A 22 -11.65 -3.92 4.94
C ASP A 22 -10.17 -4.29 5.24
N PRO A 23 -9.72 -5.53 4.96
CA PRO A 23 -8.33 -5.93 5.08
C PRO A 23 -7.48 -5.33 3.93
N VAL A 24 -7.29 -4.02 3.97
CA VAL A 24 -6.61 -3.25 2.91
C VAL A 24 -5.10 -3.46 2.87
N GLY A 25 -4.47 -3.80 4.01
CA GLY A 25 -3.02 -3.84 4.14
C GLY A 25 -2.36 -2.45 4.20
N THR A 26 -1.12 -2.41 4.68
CA THR A 26 -0.31 -1.18 4.75
C THR A 26 1.17 -1.53 4.75
N CYS A 27 2.01 -0.60 4.30
CA CYS A 27 3.46 -0.70 4.38
C CYS A 27 4.05 0.54 5.07
N TYR A 28 5.17 0.37 5.76
CA TYR A 28 5.95 1.44 6.34
C TYR A 28 7.34 1.46 5.74
N VAL A 29 7.84 2.66 5.47
CA VAL A 29 9.19 2.88 4.98
C VAL A 29 9.95 3.74 5.97
N ALA A 30 11.07 3.23 6.48
CA ALA A 30 11.96 3.99 7.33
C ALA A 30 13.00 4.73 6.48
N LYS A 31 13.20 6.02 6.73
CA LYS A 31 14.14 6.90 6.02
C LYS A 31 15.12 7.53 7.00
N ARG A 32 16.23 8.05 6.46
CA ARG A 32 17.23 8.85 7.21
C ARG A 32 17.68 8.15 8.50
N THR A 33 18.05 6.88 8.40
CA THR A 33 18.50 6.07 9.54
C THR A 33 17.48 6.03 10.68
N PHE A 34 16.25 5.62 10.36
CA PHE A 34 15.16 5.44 11.33
C PHE A 34 14.69 6.71 12.04
N THR A 35 14.90 7.89 11.45
CA THR A 35 14.39 9.16 12.01
C THR A 35 13.05 9.57 11.42
N VAL A 36 12.68 9.04 10.25
CA VAL A 36 11.43 9.32 9.56
C VAL A 36 10.77 8.01 9.15
N PHE A 37 9.46 7.89 9.39
CA PHE A 37 8.65 6.73 9.02
C PHE A 37 7.43 7.20 8.24
N ASP A 38 7.28 6.69 7.03
CA ASP A 38 6.17 7.02 6.15
C ASP A 38 5.27 5.80 5.97
N GLU A 39 3.96 5.97 6.16
CA GLU A 39 2.95 4.95 5.90
C GLU A 39 2.48 5.02 4.44
N TYR A 40 2.43 3.88 3.77
CA TYR A 40 1.91 3.69 2.42
C TYR A 40 0.79 2.64 2.45
N SER A 41 -0.46 3.10 2.41
CA SER A 41 -1.67 2.25 2.35
C SER A 41 -2.53 2.63 1.13
N PRO A 42 -2.12 2.25 -0.10
CA PRO A 42 -2.76 2.72 -1.33
C PRO A 42 -4.17 2.18 -1.55
N CYS A 43 -4.57 1.15 -0.80
CA CYS A 43 -5.90 0.55 -0.86
C CYS A 43 -6.87 1.08 0.19
N ARG A 44 -6.40 1.92 1.12
CA ARG A 44 -7.26 2.63 2.08
C ARG A 44 -7.92 3.82 1.40
N THR A 45 -8.93 3.54 0.57
CA THR A 45 -9.65 4.52 -0.24
C THR A 45 -11.17 4.39 -0.06
N ILE A 46 -11.95 5.14 -0.84
CA ILE A 46 -13.41 4.98 -0.91
C ILE A 46 -13.83 3.67 -1.63
N ASN A 47 -12.91 2.96 -2.28
CA ASN A 47 -13.19 1.70 -2.98
C ASN A 47 -13.20 0.51 -2.01
N TRP A 48 -14.30 0.35 -1.29
CA TRP A 48 -14.48 -0.67 -0.26
C TRP A 48 -14.93 -2.04 -0.82
N GLY A 49 -14.80 -3.08 0.02
CA GLY A 49 -15.25 -4.44 -0.26
C GLY A 49 -14.37 -5.25 -1.25
N TYR A 50 -14.61 -6.56 -1.31
CA TYR A 50 -13.83 -7.49 -2.14
C TYR A 50 -14.03 -7.30 -3.66
N HIS A 51 -15.16 -6.73 -4.05
CA HIS A 51 -15.46 -6.39 -5.44
C HIS A 51 -14.64 -5.19 -5.96
N ARG A 52 -13.89 -4.51 -5.07
CA ARG A 52 -12.96 -3.41 -5.37
C ARG A 52 -11.65 -3.57 -4.57
N GLN A 53 -11.25 -2.60 -3.76
CA GLN A 53 -9.94 -2.56 -3.09
C GLN A 53 -10.00 -2.84 -1.59
N GLY A 54 -11.18 -3.10 -1.01
CA GLY A 54 -11.30 -3.33 0.44
C GLY A 54 -10.57 -4.59 0.91
N TYR A 55 -10.39 -5.59 0.02
CA TYR A 55 -9.66 -6.83 0.31
C TYR A 55 -8.30 -6.87 -0.37
N CYS A 56 -7.78 -5.72 -0.77
CA CYS A 56 -6.52 -5.59 -1.49
C CYS A 56 -5.34 -6.33 -0.85
N GLN A 57 -5.26 -6.36 0.49
CA GLN A 57 -4.15 -6.99 1.23
C GLN A 57 -2.77 -6.49 0.74
N ALA A 58 -2.66 -5.17 0.56
CA ALA A 58 -1.45 -4.50 0.09
C ALA A 58 -0.26 -4.87 0.98
N GLY A 59 0.85 -5.24 0.34
CA GLY A 59 2.09 -5.57 1.02
C GLY A 59 2.29 -7.07 1.28
N LEU A 60 1.52 -7.94 0.63
CA LEU A 60 1.81 -9.38 0.62
C LEU A 60 3.12 -9.67 -0.11
N GLY A 61 3.41 -8.92 -1.17
CA GLY A 61 4.72 -8.82 -1.79
C GLY A 61 5.08 -7.35 -1.95
N ALA A 62 6.33 -6.98 -1.69
CA ALA A 62 6.74 -5.59 -1.79
C ALA A 62 8.26 -5.48 -1.98
N HIS A 63 8.70 -4.43 -2.67
CA HIS A 63 10.11 -4.21 -2.98
C HIS A 63 10.42 -2.73 -3.12
N ILE A 64 11.67 -2.35 -2.89
CA ILE A 64 12.17 -0.99 -3.08
C ILE A 64 13.26 -1.02 -4.14
N SER A 65 13.20 -0.07 -5.08
CA SER A 65 14.23 0.09 -6.11
C SER A 65 15.61 0.34 -5.49
N GLU A 66 16.66 -0.04 -6.21
CA GLU A 66 18.04 0.09 -5.71
C GLU A 66 18.42 1.53 -5.37
N ASP A 67 17.89 2.51 -6.11
CA ASP A 67 18.06 3.94 -5.83
C ASP A 67 17.22 4.45 -4.62
N GLY A 68 16.36 3.59 -4.08
CA GLY A 68 15.47 3.88 -2.97
C GLY A 68 14.37 4.89 -3.28
N GLN A 69 14.18 5.28 -4.55
CA GLN A 69 13.22 6.32 -4.95
C GLN A 69 11.81 5.78 -5.21
N ARG A 70 11.66 4.46 -5.35
CA ARG A 70 10.39 3.84 -5.72
C ARG A 70 10.07 2.63 -4.88
N LEU A 71 8.83 2.59 -4.41
CA LEU A 71 8.24 1.51 -3.63
C LEU A 71 7.24 0.77 -4.49
N PHE A 72 7.43 -0.54 -4.61
CA PHE A 72 6.50 -1.44 -5.29
C PHE A 72 5.73 -2.24 -4.24
N ILE A 73 4.39 -2.24 -4.35
CA ILE A 73 3.51 -2.96 -3.42
C ILE A 73 2.54 -3.81 -4.22
N GLY A 74 2.61 -5.12 -4.01
CA GLY A 74 1.63 -6.09 -4.52
C GLY A 74 0.39 -6.14 -3.64
N ALA A 75 -0.76 -6.23 -4.30
CA ALA A 75 -2.09 -6.15 -3.72
C ALA A 75 -2.98 -7.24 -4.31
N VAL A 76 -2.91 -8.46 -3.76
CA VAL A 76 -3.46 -9.66 -4.40
C VAL A 76 -4.98 -9.77 -4.35
N GLY A 77 -5.65 -9.15 -3.38
CA GLY A 77 -7.10 -9.30 -3.21
C GLY A 77 -7.92 -8.18 -3.83
N SER A 78 -7.28 -7.31 -4.61
CA SER A 78 -7.97 -6.27 -5.35
C SER A 78 -8.82 -6.86 -6.49
N TRP A 79 -10.04 -6.33 -6.64
CA TRP A 79 -11.00 -6.61 -7.72
C TRP A 79 -11.30 -8.09 -7.92
N TYR A 80 -12.00 -8.72 -6.97
CA TYR A 80 -12.25 -10.17 -7.01
C TYR A 80 -10.95 -10.99 -7.17
N TRP A 81 -9.90 -10.59 -6.46
CA TRP A 81 -8.58 -11.24 -6.51
C TRP A 81 -7.91 -11.28 -7.89
N GLN A 82 -8.26 -10.36 -8.80
CA GLN A 82 -7.46 -10.10 -10.02
C GLN A 82 -6.03 -9.64 -9.67
N GLY A 83 -5.93 -8.87 -8.59
CA GLY A 83 -4.67 -8.33 -8.11
C GLY A 83 -4.30 -6.98 -8.74
N GLN A 84 -3.48 -6.24 -8.02
CA GLN A 84 -2.93 -4.95 -8.43
C GLN A 84 -1.46 -4.84 -8.03
N LEU A 85 -0.70 -4.03 -8.77
CA LEU A 85 0.65 -3.63 -8.41
C LEU A 85 0.72 -2.11 -8.33
N TYR A 86 1.14 -1.59 -7.17
CA TYR A 86 1.36 -0.16 -6.97
C TYR A 86 2.83 0.17 -7.13
N SER A 87 3.11 1.30 -7.77
CA SER A 87 4.44 1.88 -7.90
C SER A 87 4.43 3.32 -7.42
N ILE A 88 5.01 3.57 -6.25
CA ILE A 88 4.89 4.82 -5.49
C ILE A 88 6.26 5.50 -5.37
N ASN A 89 6.32 6.81 -5.60
CA ASN A 89 7.54 7.59 -5.40
C ASN A 89 7.77 7.84 -3.90
N THR A 90 8.90 7.40 -3.36
CA THR A 90 9.26 7.56 -1.94
C THR A 90 10.00 8.87 -1.64
N THR A 91 10.38 9.63 -2.66
CA THR A 91 11.00 10.96 -2.48
C THR A 91 9.97 12.02 -2.11
N LEU A 92 8.71 11.79 -2.48
CA LEU A 92 7.57 12.61 -2.12
C LEU A 92 6.92 12.10 -0.83
N PRO A 93 6.32 12.98 -0.01
CA PRO A 93 5.55 12.56 1.14
C PRO A 93 4.27 11.82 0.70
N PRO A 94 3.75 10.88 1.52
CA PRO A 94 2.73 9.91 1.09
C PRO A 94 1.39 10.53 0.66
N ASP A 95 1.10 11.74 1.12
CA ASP A 95 -0.11 12.51 0.83
C ASP A 95 -0.15 13.05 -0.61
N ILE A 96 1.01 13.26 -1.23
CA ILE A 96 1.14 13.71 -2.62
C ILE A 96 1.88 12.72 -3.53
N ALA A 97 2.37 11.62 -2.96
CA ALA A 97 3.05 10.57 -3.72
C ALA A 97 2.05 9.88 -4.66
N GLU A 98 1.99 10.34 -5.91
CA GLU A 98 1.19 9.68 -6.93
C GLU A 98 1.73 8.25 -7.15
N GLY A 99 0.94 7.27 -6.74
CA GLY A 99 1.17 5.87 -7.04
C GLY A 99 0.39 5.48 -8.30
N PHE A 100 1.08 4.99 -9.32
CA PHE A 100 0.40 4.34 -10.44
C PHE A 100 0.07 2.90 -10.05
N SER A 101 -1.16 2.44 -10.31
CA SER A 101 -1.55 1.04 -10.15
C SER A 101 -1.71 0.37 -11.51
N VAL A 102 -1.01 -0.74 -11.73
CA VAL A 102 -1.26 -1.63 -12.87
C VAL A 102 -2.22 -2.73 -12.40
N TYR A 103 -3.26 -3.00 -13.19
CA TYR A 103 -4.16 -4.12 -12.99
C TYR A 103 -3.55 -5.36 -13.67
N GLY A 104 -3.52 -6.49 -12.97
CA GLY A 104 -3.23 -7.76 -13.62
C GLY A 104 -4.44 -8.16 -14.48
N THR A 105 -4.29 -8.12 -15.80
CA THR A 105 -5.24 -8.71 -16.76
C THR A 105 -4.92 -10.17 -16.99
#